data_AF-A0A4Y4XKV1-F1
#
_entry.id   AF-A0A4Y4XKV1-F1
#
_cell.length_a   1.000
_cell.length_b   1.000
_cell.length_c   1.000
_cell.angle_alpha   90.00
_cell.angle_beta   90.00
_cell.angle_gamma   90.00
#
_symmetry.space_group_name_H-M   'P 1'
#
loop_
_entity.id
_entity.type
_entity.pdbx_description
1 polymer ?
#
loop_
_entity_poly.entity_id
_entity_poly.type
_entity_poly.pdbx_seq_one_letter_code
_entity_poly.pdbx_strand_id
1 'polypeptide(L)' 'VSTHLVVDVEKYLDSAIFLKEAKVVAFGDVGELKKGYSSLERAYKERLK' A
#
# COMPACT_ATOMS: atom_id res chain seq x y z
N VAL A 1 -10.72 -7.30 2.57
CA VAL A 1 -11.24 -6.04 3.16
C VAL A 1 -10.86 -4.89 2.22
N SER A 2 -11.80 -4.01 1.86
CA SER A 2 -11.50 -2.77 1.12
C SER A 2 -11.68 -1.60 2.08
N THR A 3 -10.61 -0.83 2.30
CA THR A 3 -10.61 0.34 3.20
C THR A 3 -9.88 1.50 2.54
N HIS A 4 -10.31 2.72 2.82
CA HIS A 4 -9.63 3.95 2.41
C HIS A 4 -8.58 4.41 3.45
N LEU A 5 -8.54 3.75 4.61
CA LEU A 5 -7.57 4.01 5.67
C LEU A 5 -6.35 3.10 5.49
N VAL A 6 -5.30 3.64 4.87
CA VAL A 6 -4.04 2.90 4.62
C VAL A 6 -3.37 2.43 5.92
N VAL A 7 -3.61 3.13 7.03
CA VAL A 7 -3.17 2.74 8.38
C VAL A 7 -3.75 1.38 8.81
N ASP A 8 -4.99 1.06 8.44
CA ASP A 8 -5.60 -0.22 8.82
C ASP A 8 -5.02 -1.36 7.99
N VAL A 9 -4.73 -1.10 6.72
CA VAL A 9 -3.99 -2.04 5.86
C VAL A 9 -2.62 -2.32 6.47
N GLU A 10 -1.92 -1.28 6.92
CA GLU A 10 -0.58 -1.42 7.50
C GLU A 10 -0.57 -2.19 8.83
N LYS A 11 -1.65 -2.10 9.62
CA LYS A 11 -1.73 -2.71 10.95
C LYS A 11 -2.32 -4.11 10.98
N TYR A 12 -3.23 -4.43 10.07
CA TYR A 12 -4.08 -5.61 10.19
C TYR A 12 -4.02 -6.56 8.99
N LEU A 13 -3.32 -6.19 7.92
CA LEU A 13 -3.21 -7.01 6.72
C LEU A 13 -1.75 -7.37 6.44
N ASP A 14 -1.52 -8.62 6.06
CA ASP A 14 -0.17 -9.10 5.71
C ASP A 14 0.24 -8.65 4.31
N SER A 15 -0.72 -8.51 3.39
CA SER A 15 -0.47 -8.15 1.99
C SER A 15 -1.43 -7.07 1.49
N ALA A 16 -0.99 -6.27 0.52
CA ALA A 16 -1.77 -5.20 -0.07
C ALA A 16 -1.57 -5.11 -1.60
N ILE A 17 -2.56 -4.52 -2.27
CA ILE A 17 -2.50 -4.17 -3.69
C ILE A 17 -2.73 -2.67 -3.86
N PHE A 18 -1.88 -2.02 -4.64
CA PHE A 18 -2.00 -0.61 -5.01
C PHE A 18 -2.61 -0.52 -6.40
N LEU A 19 -3.70 0.25 -6.52
CA LEU A 19 -4.42 0.44 -7.77
C LEU A 19 -4.43 1.92 -8.15
N LYS A 20 -4.20 2.21 -9.44
CA LYS A 20 -4.38 3.54 -10.05
C LYS A 20 -5.13 3.36 -11.35
N GLU A 21 -6.28 4.01 -11.52
CA GLU A 21 -7.08 3.94 -12.77
C GLU A 21 -7.35 2.50 -13.24
N ALA A 22 -7.75 1.63 -12.31
CA ALA A 22 -7.98 0.19 -12.52
C ALA A 22 -6.74 -0.61 -12.96
N LYS A 23 -5.53 -0.04 -12.89
CA LYS A 23 -4.26 -0.75 -13.14
C LYS A 23 -3.54 -1.06 -11.82
N VAL A 24 -2.94 -2.24 -11.76
CA VAL A 24 -2.09 -2.66 -10.63
C VAL A 24 -0.75 -1.93 -10.73
N VAL A 25 -0.43 -1.17 -9.69
CA VAL A 25 0.84 -0.43 -9.57
C VAL A 25 1.86 -1.22 -8.74
N ALA A 26 1.37 -1.92 -7.70
CA ALA A 26 2.19 -2.77 -6.86
C ALA A 26 1.32 -3.81 -6.14
N PHE A 27 1.89 -4.97 -5.84
CA PHE A 27 1.26 -6.02 -5.04
C PHE A 27 2.36 -6.76 -4.27
N GLY A 28 2.09 -7.11 -3.02
CA GLY A 28 3.02 -7.87 -2.19
C GLY A 28 2.72 -7.69 -0.71
N ASP A 29 3.65 -8.16 0.12
CA ASP A 29 3.53 -8.03 1.57
C ASP A 29 3.65 -6.57 2.00
N VAL A 30 2.86 -6.17 3.00
CA VAL A 30 2.82 -4.81 3.53
C VAL A 30 4.22 -4.36 3.97
N GLY A 31 5.00 -5.25 4.58
CA GLY A 31 6.38 -4.97 4.98
C GLY A 31 7.30 -4.67 3.81
N GLU A 32 7.16 -5.40 2.70
CA GLU A 32 7.94 -5.18 1.47
C GLU A 32 7.51 -3.91 0.74
N LEU A 33 6.19 -3.67 0.65
CA LEU A 33 5.63 -2.47 0.02
C LEU A 33 6.00 -1.19 0.79
N LYS A 34 6.11 -1.27 2.12
CA LYS A 34 6.55 -0.17 2.98
C LYS A 34 8.08 0.00 3.00
N LYS A 35 8.87 -1.01 2.61
CA LYS A 35 10.32 -1.00 2.76
C LYS A 35 10.96 0.25 2.16
N GLY A 36 11.73 0.98 2.98
CA GLY A 36 12.34 2.25 2.58
C GLY A 36 11.46 3.49 2.76
N TYR A 37 10.22 3.34 3.25
CA TYR A 37 9.30 4.43 3.54
C TYR A 37 8.89 4.45 5.02
N SER A 38 8.53 5.64 5.52
CA SER A 38 8.07 5.82 6.90
C SER A 38 6.70 5.18 7.16
N SER A 39 5.87 5.02 6.12
CA SER A 39 4.53 4.41 6.19
C SER A 39 4.13 3.83 4.83
N LEU A 40 3.16 2.92 4.84
CA LEU A 40 2.56 2.35 3.63
C LEU A 40 1.85 3.44 2.81
N GLU A 41 1.25 4.44 3.46
CA GLU A 41 0.64 5.60 2.78
C GLU A 41 1.67 6.42 2.00
N ARG A 42 2.87 6.62 2.56
CA ARG A 42 3.94 7.34 1.86
C ARG A 42 4.46 6.54 0.67
N ALA A 43 4.62 5.23 0.82
CA ALA A 43 4.96 4.34 -0.27
C ALA A 43 3.92 4.38 -1.40
N TYR A 44 2.63 4.39 -1.04
CA TYR A 44 1.53 4.51 -1.99
C TYR A 44 1.57 5.84 -2.74
N LYS A 45 1.66 6.97 -2.03
CA LYS A 45 1.71 8.32 -2.66
C LYS A 45 2.90 8.48 -3.62
N GLU A 46 4.09 7.99 -3.25
CA GLU A 46 5.28 8.10 -4.09
C GLU A 46 5.19 7.24 -5.36
N ARG A 47 4.55 6.05 -5.29
CA ARG A 47 4.33 5.20 -6.48
C ARG A 47 3.18 5.67 -7.37
N LEU A 48 2.34 6.57 -6.87
CA LEU A 48 1.22 7.17 -7.61
C LEU A 48 1.54 8.51 -8.26
N LYS A 49 2.67 9.15 -7.95
CA LYS A 49 3.18 10.31 -8.70
C LYS A 49 3.45 9.89 -10.14
#